data_AF-A0A3A8HRA7-F1
#
_entry.id   AF-A0A3A8HRA7-F1
#
_cell.length_a   1.000
_cell.length_b   1.000
_cell.length_c   1.000
_cell.angle_alpha   90.00
_cell.angle_beta   90.00
_cell.angle_gamma   90.00
#
_symmetry.space_group_name_H-M   'P 1'
#
loop_
_entity.id
_entity.type
_entity.pdbx_description
1 polymer ?
#
loop_
_entity_poly.entity_id
_entity_poly.type
_entity_poly.pdbx_seq_one_letter_code
_entity_poly.pdbx_strand_id
1 'polypeptide(L)'
;MANALQHLTGNNIQYTHQKHHKTQPHAHPKPHNTLKPSNGFRNQQGEVLPIFSNIVGDWRELELFIKGIYQDVEEIHASHDLTITDADGAPRQIDVLLDFKKGPHNYKTIVECKHWKSNVERQNIDVLIMTVQKTRASKGVFFTTRGYQSGALTTAKANGIDAFLVRDPHDGEWWPTSAQDTHLQLCTYCPEDKIIVPADAYGVCAADPWPRGIKTSPEVRFGHDRTQTPILNREDRKSLEDLVDEAVRKNLEHVVAPLKVIGGGDDCVGHFTFRCDLKFVNPIEIQERTTPPVVICISRLSVNVAVRIEQRRFRRLSPRELGSCVIVEDCISNRKFQVSQPTPGATFVWMDMLQPPLKDQLPANSRLVVVSQEPFRAECFKAPWSTFGQIVIYKPETVPHSNSLTKTLQALAGY
;
A
#
# COMPACT_ATOMS: atom_id res chain seq x y z
N MET A 1 3.83 4.72 -5.40
CA MET A 1 4.10 3.27 -5.46
C MET A 1 5.19 2.88 -6.45
N ALA A 2 5.66 3.71 -7.40
CA ALA A 2 6.98 3.44 -8.02
C ALA A 2 8.13 3.69 -7.03
N ASN A 3 8.08 4.78 -6.23
CA ASN A 3 9.12 5.10 -5.24
C ASN A 3 8.88 4.56 -3.82
N ALA A 4 7.67 4.10 -3.46
CA ALA A 4 7.39 3.60 -2.11
C ALA A 4 7.65 2.09 -1.95
N LEU A 5 7.77 1.34 -3.05
CA LEU A 5 8.14 -0.08 -3.05
C LEU A 5 9.65 -0.30 -3.31
N GLN A 6 10.42 0.75 -3.64
CA GLN A 6 11.87 0.66 -3.87
C GLN A 6 12.75 0.76 -2.61
N HIS A 7 12.20 1.16 -1.46
CA HIS A 7 13.01 1.50 -0.28
C HIS A 7 13.39 0.33 0.65
N LEU A 8 13.48 -0.91 0.15
CA LEU A 8 14.01 -2.06 0.92
C LEU A 8 15.38 -2.59 0.48
N THR A 9 16.14 -1.88 -0.37
CA THR A 9 17.55 -2.21 -0.62
C THR A 9 18.42 -0.95 -0.67
N GLY A 10 19.62 -1.03 -0.09
CA GLY A 10 20.40 0.11 0.39
C GLY A 10 21.22 0.91 -0.65
N ASN A 11 21.46 2.16 -0.23
CA ASN A 11 22.52 3.13 -0.50
C ASN A 11 22.95 3.63 -1.90
N ASN A 12 23.00 4.97 -1.94
CA ASN A 12 23.79 5.94 -2.72
C ASN A 12 23.51 6.14 -4.23
N ILE A 13 23.13 7.38 -4.59
CA ILE A 13 23.94 8.33 -5.40
C ILE A 13 23.29 9.74 -5.43
N GLN A 14 24.15 10.72 -5.69
CA GLN A 14 24.18 12.19 -5.50
C GLN A 14 23.08 13.07 -6.12
N TYR A 15 22.89 14.23 -5.48
CA TYR A 15 22.11 15.37 -5.96
C TYR A 15 22.94 16.31 -6.84
N THR A 16 22.40 16.72 -7.99
CA THR A 16 22.90 17.87 -8.77
C THR A 16 21.96 19.07 -8.66
N HIS A 17 22.49 20.19 -8.16
CA HIS A 17 21.87 21.51 -8.15
C HIS A 17 21.70 22.09 -9.57
N GLN A 18 20.57 22.75 -9.85
CA GLN A 18 20.55 23.90 -10.76
C GLN A 18 19.43 24.93 -10.48
N LYS A 19 19.92 26.08 -9.98
CA LYS A 19 19.55 27.49 -10.20
C LYS A 19 18.09 27.98 -10.21
N HIS A 20 17.89 28.94 -9.30
CA HIS A 20 16.81 29.92 -9.21
C HIS A 20 16.54 30.70 -10.51
N HIS A 21 15.26 30.81 -10.86
CA HIS A 21 14.72 32.00 -11.52
C HIS A 21 13.65 32.66 -10.65
N LYS A 22 13.84 33.97 -10.43
CA LYS A 22 12.90 34.88 -9.78
C LYS A 22 11.80 35.24 -10.77
N THR A 23 10.53 35.12 -10.36
CA THR A 23 9.41 35.83 -10.99
C THR A 23 8.53 36.47 -9.90
N GLN A 24 8.19 37.73 -10.16
CA GLN A 24 7.48 38.70 -9.32
C GLN A 24 5.98 38.36 -9.07
N PRO A 25 5.31 39.05 -8.14
CA PRO A 25 4.08 38.57 -7.51
C PRO A 25 2.84 38.86 -8.36
N HIS A 26 2.02 37.83 -8.59
CA HIS A 26 0.67 37.99 -9.15
C HIS A 26 -0.39 38.07 -8.05
N ALA A 27 -1.33 38.99 -8.28
CA ALA A 27 -2.38 39.43 -7.38
C ALA A 27 -3.28 38.29 -6.83
N HIS A 28 -3.71 38.46 -5.58
CA HIS A 28 -4.71 37.63 -4.93
C HIS A 28 -6.04 37.62 -5.72
N PRO A 29 -6.58 36.45 -6.11
CA PRO A 29 -7.96 36.35 -6.54
C PRO A 29 -8.88 36.40 -5.30
N LYS A 30 -9.88 37.28 -5.33
CA LYS A 30 -11.00 37.28 -4.38
C LYS A 30 -11.80 35.97 -4.54
N PRO A 31 -12.28 35.34 -3.45
CA PRO A 31 -13.10 34.14 -3.56
C PRO A 31 -14.55 34.56 -3.86
N HIS A 32 -14.91 34.55 -5.14
CA HIS A 32 -16.31 34.41 -5.55
C HIS A 32 -16.40 33.27 -6.55
N ASN A 33 -16.69 32.08 -6.04
CA ASN A 33 -17.41 31.07 -6.80
C ASN A 33 -18.21 30.23 -5.80
N THR A 34 -19.49 30.57 -5.64
CA THR A 34 -20.47 29.70 -5.01
C THR A 34 -20.67 28.48 -5.90
N LEU A 35 -19.86 27.43 -5.67
CA LEU A 35 -20.17 26.08 -6.13
C LEU A 35 -21.52 25.70 -5.52
N LYS A 36 -22.52 25.43 -6.37
CA LYS A 36 -23.82 24.95 -5.91
C LYS A 36 -23.64 23.52 -5.37
N PRO A 37 -24.31 23.14 -4.28
CA PRO A 37 -24.38 21.75 -3.86
C PRO A 37 -24.89 20.93 -5.06
N SER A 38 -24.21 19.82 -5.36
CA SER A 38 -24.63 18.92 -6.44
C SER A 38 -26.06 18.46 -6.13
N ASN A 39 -26.97 18.57 -7.11
CA ASN A 39 -28.26 17.87 -7.04
C ASN A 39 -27.95 16.41 -6.72
N GLY A 40 -28.29 15.98 -5.49
CA GLY A 40 -27.68 14.86 -4.78
C GLY A 40 -27.26 13.69 -5.66
N PHE A 41 -26.04 13.20 -5.44
CA PHE A 41 -25.50 12.02 -6.12
C PHE A 41 -26.52 10.90 -6.09
N ARG A 42 -26.83 10.30 -7.24
CA ARG A 42 -27.79 9.20 -7.34
C ARG A 42 -27.08 7.87 -7.57
N ASN A 43 -27.53 6.80 -6.93
CA ASN A 43 -27.05 5.45 -7.19
C ASN A 43 -27.46 4.95 -8.59
N GLN A 44 -27.10 3.71 -8.95
CA GLN A 44 -27.41 3.14 -10.26
C GLN A 44 -28.92 2.97 -10.51
N GLN A 45 -29.72 2.95 -9.45
CA GLN A 45 -31.19 2.86 -9.46
C GLN A 45 -31.86 4.24 -9.45
N GLY A 46 -31.08 5.34 -9.45
CA GLY A 46 -31.60 6.71 -9.45
C GLY A 46 -31.97 7.24 -8.06
N GLU A 47 -31.69 6.51 -6.99
CA GLU A 47 -31.94 6.91 -5.60
C GLU A 47 -30.87 7.87 -5.13
N VAL A 48 -31.26 8.92 -4.41
CA VAL A 48 -30.31 9.88 -3.83
C VAL A 48 -29.45 9.15 -2.79
N LEU A 49 -28.13 9.16 -2.97
CA LEU A 49 -27.19 8.68 -1.97
C LEU A 49 -27.45 9.38 -0.64
N PRO A 50 -27.19 8.72 0.49
CA PRO A 50 -27.08 9.42 1.76
C PRO A 50 -25.83 10.32 1.70
N ILE A 51 -26.03 11.51 1.15
CA ILE A 51 -25.15 12.64 1.33
C ILE A 51 -25.20 13.02 2.82
N PHE A 52 -24.13 13.61 3.35
CA PHE A 52 -24.00 14.00 4.77
C PHE A 52 -25.26 14.70 5.30
N SER A 53 -25.91 15.56 4.51
CA SER A 53 -27.16 16.24 4.90
C SER A 53 -28.35 15.31 5.17
N ASN A 54 -28.31 14.05 4.70
CA ASN A 54 -29.32 13.02 4.96
C ASN A 54 -28.94 12.11 6.13
N ILE A 55 -27.69 12.16 6.58
CA ILE A 55 -27.15 11.37 7.69
C ILE A 55 -27.23 12.17 8.99
N VAL A 56 -26.98 13.48 8.90
CA VAL A 56 -26.92 14.41 10.03
C VAL A 56 -27.95 15.52 9.83
N GLY A 57 -29.06 15.42 10.54
CA GLY A 57 -30.12 16.41 10.61
C GLY A 57 -30.00 17.36 11.82
N ASP A 58 -29.37 16.91 12.91
CA ASP A 58 -29.22 17.71 14.12
C ASP A 58 -27.82 17.61 14.77
N TRP A 59 -27.65 18.31 15.90
CA TRP A 59 -26.39 18.37 16.62
C TRP A 59 -25.99 17.01 17.21
N ARG A 60 -26.94 16.21 17.66
CA ARG A 60 -26.67 14.92 18.30
C ARG A 60 -26.27 13.88 17.26
N GLU A 61 -26.90 13.92 16.09
CA GLU A 61 -26.52 13.09 14.95
C GLU A 61 -25.13 13.44 14.42
N LEU A 62 -24.72 14.73 14.45
CA LEU A 62 -23.35 15.13 14.13
C LEU A 62 -22.35 14.47 15.09
N GLU A 63 -22.60 14.54 16.39
CA GLU A 63 -21.70 13.98 17.40
C GLU A 63 -21.58 12.45 17.28
N LEU A 64 -22.70 11.76 17.09
CA LEU A 64 -22.71 10.32 16.86
C LEU A 64 -21.99 9.93 15.55
N PHE A 65 -22.15 10.73 14.50
CA PHE A 65 -21.41 10.56 13.25
C PHE A 65 -19.90 10.72 13.48
N ILE A 66 -19.47 11.79 14.15
CA ILE A 66 -18.05 12.03 14.47
C ILE A 66 -17.48 10.93 15.37
N LYS A 67 -18.25 10.44 16.35
CA LYS A 67 -17.85 9.25 17.11
C LYS A 67 -17.64 8.05 16.19
N GLY A 68 -18.59 7.79 15.28
CA GLY A 68 -18.56 6.66 14.36
C GLY A 68 -17.36 6.65 13.40
N ILE A 69 -16.95 7.82 12.88
CA ILE A 69 -15.79 7.89 11.98
C ILE A 69 -14.44 7.60 12.68
N TYR A 70 -14.40 7.61 14.01
CA TYR A 70 -13.21 7.26 14.81
C TYR A 70 -13.32 5.91 15.52
N GLN A 71 -14.53 5.43 15.81
CA GLN A 71 -14.79 4.23 16.64
C GLN A 71 -14.12 2.96 16.12
N ASP A 72 -13.95 2.87 14.81
CA ASP A 72 -13.44 1.69 14.12
C ASP A 72 -11.99 1.86 13.64
N VAL A 73 -11.34 2.97 14.00
CA VAL A 73 -9.89 3.10 13.85
C VAL A 73 -9.25 2.26 14.95
N GLU A 74 -8.37 1.33 14.55
CA GLU A 74 -7.72 0.40 15.47
C GLU A 74 -7.09 1.16 16.65
N GLU A 75 -7.25 0.62 17.86
CA GLU A 75 -6.73 1.17 19.13
C GLU A 75 -7.42 2.44 19.66
N ILE A 76 -8.41 3.02 18.97
CA ILE A 76 -9.17 4.18 19.46
C ILE A 76 -10.47 3.75 20.13
N HIS A 77 -10.67 4.19 21.37
CA HIS A 77 -11.94 4.12 22.07
C HIS A 77 -12.65 5.47 21.98
N ALA A 78 -13.80 5.53 21.29
CA ALA A 78 -14.61 6.74 21.16
C ALA A 78 -15.83 6.68 22.10
N SER A 79 -15.96 7.70 22.96
CA SER A 79 -17.12 7.90 23.83
C SER A 79 -17.89 9.14 23.41
N HIS A 80 -19.21 9.13 23.56
CA HIS A 80 -20.11 10.23 23.22
C HIS A 80 -20.82 10.73 24.48
N ASP A 81 -21.02 12.05 24.58
CA ASP A 81 -21.77 12.74 25.63
C ASP A 81 -21.26 12.39 27.05
N LEU A 82 -19.95 12.60 27.28
CA LEU A 82 -19.29 12.24 28.52
C LEU A 82 -19.07 13.46 29.40
N THR A 83 -19.48 13.39 30.67
CA THR A 83 -19.10 14.41 31.67
C THR A 83 -17.83 13.97 32.40
N ILE A 84 -16.78 14.76 32.30
CA ILE A 84 -15.51 14.53 33.01
C ILE A 84 -15.24 15.66 34.00
N THR A 85 -14.56 15.33 35.10
CA THR A 85 -14.11 16.33 36.08
C THR A 85 -12.78 16.92 35.62
N ASP A 86 -12.70 18.24 35.56
CA ASP A 86 -11.48 18.95 35.21
C ASP A 86 -10.53 19.13 36.42
N ALA A 87 -9.35 19.70 36.20
CA ALA A 87 -8.32 19.88 37.23
C ALA A 87 -8.75 20.78 38.39
N ASP A 88 -9.79 21.61 38.23
CA ASP A 88 -10.34 22.47 39.29
C ASP A 88 -11.50 21.77 40.04
N GLY A 89 -11.86 20.54 39.65
CA GLY A 89 -12.99 19.81 40.21
C GLY A 89 -14.34 20.14 39.55
N ALA A 90 -14.35 20.92 38.47
CA ALA A 90 -15.57 21.31 37.80
C ALA A 90 -16.00 20.25 36.75
N PRO A 91 -17.30 19.95 36.62
CA PRO A 91 -17.79 19.07 35.57
C PRO A 91 -17.70 19.76 34.20
N ARG A 92 -17.22 19.03 33.19
CA ARG A 92 -17.18 19.44 31.78
C ARG A 92 -17.88 18.38 30.94
N GLN A 93 -18.91 18.76 30.21
CA GLN A 93 -19.50 17.92 29.17
C GLN A 93 -18.59 17.94 27.95
N ILE A 94 -18.31 16.76 27.39
CA ILE A 94 -17.50 16.55 26.21
C ILE A 94 -18.35 15.82 25.18
N ASP A 95 -18.52 16.43 24.02
CA ASP A 95 -19.34 15.88 22.95
C ASP A 95 -18.81 14.51 22.50
N VAL A 96 -17.53 14.43 22.14
CA VAL A 96 -16.83 13.17 21.84
C VAL A 96 -15.44 13.13 22.49
N LEU A 97 -15.15 12.04 23.21
CA LEU A 97 -13.84 11.78 23.78
C LEU A 97 -13.20 10.60 23.05
N LEU A 98 -11.98 10.80 22.53
CA LEU A 98 -11.19 9.73 21.94
C LEU A 98 -10.02 9.40 22.87
N ASP A 99 -9.93 8.15 23.28
CA ASP A 99 -8.85 7.61 24.10
C ASP A 99 -8.11 6.53 23.33
N PHE A 100 -6.79 6.62 23.24
CA PHE A 100 -5.96 5.53 22.69
C PHE A 100 -4.64 5.40 23.45
N LYS A 101 -4.02 4.22 23.33
CA LYS A 101 -2.74 3.91 23.97
C LYS A 101 -1.69 3.66 22.92
N LYS A 102 -0.50 4.23 23.10
CA LYS A 102 0.66 3.94 22.25
C LYS A 102 1.90 3.81 23.12
N GLY A 103 2.44 2.59 23.20
CA GLY A 103 3.48 2.24 24.16
C GLY A 103 2.98 2.44 25.60
N PRO A 104 3.78 3.06 26.50
CA PRO A 104 3.37 3.29 27.89
C PRO A 104 2.49 4.54 28.09
N HIS A 105 2.11 5.23 27.01
CA HIS A 105 1.44 6.52 27.08
C HIS A 105 -0.05 6.41 26.72
N ASN A 106 -0.89 7.15 27.45
CA ASN A 106 -2.30 7.35 27.14
C ASN A 106 -2.46 8.72 26.48
N TYR A 107 -3.23 8.76 25.40
CA TYR A 107 -3.54 9.99 24.68
C TYR A 107 -5.03 10.23 24.72
N LYS A 108 -5.41 11.48 24.98
CA LYS A 108 -6.80 11.92 25.00
C LYS A 108 -7.01 13.02 23.98
N THR A 109 -8.00 12.85 23.12
CA THR A 109 -8.46 13.91 22.23
C THR A 109 -9.86 14.30 22.63
N ILE A 110 -10.05 15.57 22.96
CA ILE A 110 -11.36 16.17 23.19
C ILE A 110 -11.88 16.71 21.88
N VAL A 111 -13.09 16.29 21.52
CA VAL A 111 -13.75 16.67 20.29
C VAL A 111 -15.02 17.43 20.62
N GLU A 112 -15.15 18.64 20.08
CA GLU A 112 -16.35 19.48 20.17
C GLU A 112 -17.02 19.55 18.80
N CYS A 113 -18.35 19.47 18.76
CA CYS A 113 -19.14 19.45 17.55
C CYS A 113 -20.14 20.60 17.55
N LYS A 114 -20.20 21.39 16.46
CA LYS A 114 -21.22 22.43 16.27
C LYS A 114 -21.99 22.30 14.97
N HIS A 115 -23.26 21.92 15.10
CA HIS A 115 -24.24 21.89 14.02
C HIS A 115 -25.11 23.17 14.02
N TRP A 116 -24.54 24.28 13.56
CA TRP A 116 -25.20 25.60 13.58
C TRP A 116 -25.54 26.13 12.20
N LYS A 117 -26.20 27.29 12.14
CA LYS A 117 -26.45 28.05 10.89
C LYS A 117 -25.39 29.12 10.65
N SER A 118 -24.59 29.46 11.65
CA SER A 118 -23.51 30.45 11.60
C SER A 118 -22.14 29.78 11.73
N ASN A 119 -21.09 30.53 11.36
CA ASN A 119 -19.72 30.09 11.53
C ASN A 119 -19.34 30.02 13.01
N VAL A 120 -18.48 29.07 13.36
CA VAL A 120 -17.87 28.95 14.68
C VAL A 120 -17.07 30.21 15.00
N GLU A 121 -17.33 30.76 16.18
CA GLU A 121 -16.73 32.00 16.65
C GLU A 121 -15.45 31.71 17.43
N ARG A 122 -14.60 32.73 17.59
CA ARG A 122 -13.36 32.61 18.37
C ARG A 122 -13.62 32.12 19.80
N GLN A 123 -14.67 32.62 20.44
CA GLN A 123 -15.00 32.25 21.82
C GLN A 123 -15.22 30.74 21.97
N ASN A 124 -15.77 30.06 20.96
CA ASN A 124 -15.96 28.60 21.01
C ASN A 124 -14.62 27.87 21.02
N ILE A 125 -13.65 28.34 20.24
CA ILE A 125 -12.29 27.80 20.24
C ILE A 125 -11.59 28.07 21.58
N ASP A 126 -11.72 29.29 22.13
CA ASP A 126 -11.15 29.64 23.44
C ASP A 126 -11.69 28.72 24.55
N VAL A 127 -12.98 28.37 24.51
CA VAL A 127 -13.58 27.39 25.44
C VAL A 127 -12.93 26.02 25.28
N LEU A 128 -12.78 25.50 24.05
CA LEU A 128 -12.14 24.20 23.82
C LEU A 128 -10.67 24.20 24.29
N ILE A 129 -9.91 25.28 24.04
CA ILE A 129 -8.53 25.40 24.52
C ILE A 129 -8.48 25.27 26.04
N MET A 130 -9.37 25.99 26.74
CA MET A 130 -9.46 25.92 28.20
C MET A 130 -9.85 24.52 28.66
N THR A 131 -10.82 23.88 28.00
CA THR A 131 -11.24 22.51 28.32
C THR A 131 -10.08 21.52 28.16
N VAL A 132 -9.32 21.58 27.06
CA VAL A 132 -8.13 20.74 26.83
C VAL A 132 -7.09 20.93 27.93
N GLN A 133 -6.79 22.18 28.29
CA GLN A 133 -5.84 22.50 29.34
C GLN A 133 -6.29 21.98 30.70
N LYS A 134 -7.55 22.22 31.08
CA LYS A 134 -8.10 21.88 32.38
C LYS A 134 -8.32 20.37 32.56
N THR A 135 -8.60 19.66 31.47
CA THR A 135 -8.75 18.19 31.49
C THR A 135 -7.43 17.46 31.24
N ARG A 136 -6.35 18.20 30.93
CA ARG A 136 -5.03 17.68 30.54
C ARG A 136 -5.11 16.74 29.33
N ALA A 137 -6.03 17.03 28.41
CA ALA A 137 -6.11 16.29 27.15
C ALA A 137 -4.88 16.58 26.28
N SER A 138 -4.50 15.59 25.48
CA SER A 138 -3.35 15.67 24.58
C SER A 138 -3.64 16.54 23.35
N LYS A 139 -4.91 16.61 22.93
CA LYS A 139 -5.33 17.32 21.72
C LYS A 139 -6.77 17.81 21.87
N GLY A 140 -7.06 18.95 21.26
CA GLY A 140 -8.42 19.41 20.99
C GLY A 140 -8.71 19.41 19.50
N VAL A 141 -9.92 18.98 19.15
CA VAL A 141 -10.43 18.96 17.78
C VAL A 141 -11.82 19.58 17.77
N PHE A 142 -12.10 20.41 16.78
CA PHE A 142 -13.39 21.05 16.60
C PHE A 142 -13.99 20.63 15.25
N PHE A 143 -15.24 20.19 15.24
CA PHE A 143 -15.99 19.88 14.03
C PHE A 143 -17.19 20.80 13.87
N THR A 144 -17.48 21.20 12.63
CA THR A 144 -18.70 21.94 12.29
C THR A 144 -19.16 21.60 10.88
N THR A 145 -20.40 21.98 10.54
CA THR A 145 -20.99 21.82 9.20
C THR A 145 -21.11 23.13 8.43
N ARG A 146 -20.66 24.26 9.00
CA ARG A 146 -20.75 25.58 8.37
C ARG A 146 -19.41 26.23 8.06
N GLY A 147 -18.48 26.19 9.00
CA GLY A 147 -17.17 26.81 8.87
C GLY A 147 -16.82 27.67 10.07
N TYR A 148 -15.75 28.47 9.94
CA TYR A 148 -15.14 29.20 11.05
C TYR A 148 -14.96 30.68 10.69
N GLN A 149 -15.02 31.55 11.68
CA GLN A 149 -14.53 32.92 11.54
C GLN A 149 -13.00 32.92 11.40
N SER A 150 -12.43 33.90 10.70
CA SER A 150 -10.97 34.02 10.52
C SER A 150 -10.21 34.11 11.85
N GLY A 151 -10.75 34.84 12.83
CA GLY A 151 -10.20 34.93 14.18
C GLY A 151 -10.24 33.60 14.93
N ALA A 152 -11.24 32.76 14.68
CA ALA A 152 -11.34 31.42 15.26
C ALA A 152 -10.23 30.50 14.71
N LEU A 153 -10.04 30.46 13.39
CA LEU A 153 -8.97 29.66 12.76
C LEU A 153 -7.57 30.11 13.19
N THR A 154 -7.37 31.43 13.30
CA THR A 154 -6.09 32.00 13.78
C THR A 154 -5.79 31.52 15.20
N THR A 155 -6.81 31.56 16.06
CA THR A 155 -6.69 31.12 17.47
C THR A 155 -6.48 29.62 17.58
N ALA A 156 -7.22 28.82 16.80
CA ALA A 156 -7.09 27.37 16.76
C ALA A 156 -5.66 26.95 16.35
N LYS A 157 -5.16 27.52 15.23
CA LYS A 157 -3.81 27.27 14.73
C LYS A 157 -2.73 27.62 15.76
N ALA A 158 -2.85 28.77 16.42
CA ALA A 158 -1.88 29.23 17.41
C ALA A 158 -1.80 28.33 18.67
N ASN A 159 -2.88 27.60 18.96
CA ASN A 159 -2.99 26.75 20.15
C ASN A 159 -3.01 25.25 19.82
N GLY A 160 -2.71 24.87 18.57
CA GLY A 160 -2.66 23.47 18.15
C GLY A 160 -4.02 22.76 18.20
N ILE A 161 -5.12 23.47 18.03
CA ILE A 161 -6.47 22.90 17.88
C ILE A 161 -6.71 22.62 16.39
N ASP A 162 -7.18 21.41 16.07
CA ASP A 162 -7.61 21.10 14.71
C ASP A 162 -9.05 21.57 14.50
N ALA A 163 -9.32 22.15 13.34
CA ALA A 163 -10.62 22.70 12.99
C ALA A 163 -11.09 22.07 11.69
N PHE A 164 -12.11 21.23 11.77
CA PHE A 164 -12.65 20.49 10.66
C PHE A 164 -14.02 21.01 10.22
N LEU A 165 -14.24 21.05 8.91
CA LEU A 165 -15.54 21.25 8.29
C LEU A 165 -16.00 19.94 7.67
N VAL A 166 -17.18 19.45 8.10
CA VAL A 166 -17.83 18.27 7.51
C VAL A 166 -18.93 18.73 6.57
N ARG A 167 -18.92 18.21 5.35
CA ARG A 167 -19.87 18.58 4.31
C ARG A 167 -20.08 17.48 3.29
N ASP A 168 -21.11 17.67 2.48
CA ASP A 168 -21.31 16.86 1.28
C ASP A 168 -20.13 17.03 0.31
N PRO A 169 -19.72 15.95 -0.40
CA PRO A 169 -18.83 16.08 -1.53
C PRO A 169 -19.45 16.95 -2.63
N HIS A 170 -18.62 17.71 -3.36
CA HIS A 170 -19.04 18.33 -4.62
C HIS A 170 -18.62 17.45 -5.81
N ASP A 171 -19.20 17.72 -6.97
CA ASP A 171 -18.83 17.03 -8.22
C ASP A 171 -17.33 17.10 -8.47
N GLY A 172 -16.69 15.93 -8.61
CA GLY A 172 -15.25 15.83 -8.86
C GLY A 172 -14.36 15.88 -7.62
N GLU A 173 -14.93 16.12 -6.42
CA GLU A 173 -14.20 16.09 -5.14
C GLU A 173 -14.21 14.71 -4.47
N TRP A 174 -14.23 13.65 -5.27
CA TRP A 174 -14.44 12.27 -4.84
C TRP A 174 -13.57 11.32 -5.67
N TRP A 175 -12.99 10.32 -5.00
CA TRP A 175 -12.11 9.34 -5.61
C TRP A 175 -12.48 7.91 -5.19
N PRO A 176 -12.55 6.96 -6.14
CA PRO A 176 -12.48 7.17 -7.60
C PRO A 176 -13.76 7.80 -8.14
N THR A 177 -13.68 8.53 -9.27
CA THR A 177 -14.87 9.15 -9.90
C THR A 177 -15.83 8.14 -10.55
N SER A 178 -15.37 6.91 -10.75
CA SER A 178 -16.14 5.79 -11.27
C SER A 178 -15.69 4.50 -10.59
N ALA A 179 -16.53 3.46 -10.65
CA ALA A 179 -16.15 2.15 -10.15
C ALA A 179 -14.95 1.68 -10.95
N GLN A 180 -13.92 1.17 -10.27
CA GLN A 180 -12.73 0.67 -10.92
C GLN A 180 -12.34 -0.66 -10.30
N ASP A 181 -12.41 -1.70 -11.12
CA ASP A 181 -11.77 -2.97 -10.81
C ASP A 181 -10.28 -2.84 -11.09
N THR A 182 -9.48 -3.10 -10.07
CA THR A 182 -8.03 -3.19 -10.15
C THR A 182 -7.61 -4.62 -9.85
N HIS A 183 -6.71 -5.18 -10.64
CA HIS A 183 -6.13 -6.48 -10.36
C HIS A 183 -4.69 -6.30 -9.87
N LEU A 184 -4.44 -6.70 -8.63
CA LEU A 184 -3.08 -6.91 -8.14
C LEU A 184 -2.62 -8.29 -8.62
N GLN A 185 -1.46 -8.35 -9.26
CA GLN A 185 -0.74 -9.59 -9.53
C GLN A 185 0.58 -9.54 -8.80
N LEU A 186 0.67 -10.30 -7.71
CA LEU A 186 1.91 -10.50 -6.98
C LEU A 186 2.65 -11.69 -7.58
N CYS A 187 3.83 -11.44 -8.14
CA CYS A 187 4.68 -12.43 -8.76
C CYS A 187 5.85 -12.78 -7.84
N THR A 188 5.99 -14.07 -7.53
CA THR A 188 7.15 -14.65 -6.84
C THR A 188 7.76 -15.73 -7.71
N TYR A 189 9.03 -16.08 -7.48
CA TYR A 189 9.73 -17.04 -8.31
C TYR A 189 10.45 -18.11 -7.47
N CYS A 190 10.70 -19.26 -8.10
CA CYS A 190 11.44 -20.38 -7.55
C CYS A 190 12.25 -21.02 -8.69
N PRO A 191 13.59 -20.94 -8.69
CA PRO A 191 14.42 -21.67 -9.63
C PRO A 191 14.40 -23.19 -9.33
N GLU A 192 14.44 -24.02 -10.37
CA GLU A 192 14.59 -25.48 -10.25
C GLU A 192 16.03 -25.80 -9.83
N ASP A 193 16.22 -26.73 -8.88
CA ASP A 193 17.54 -27.22 -8.47
C ASP A 193 18.35 -27.84 -9.63
N LYS A 194 17.65 -28.20 -10.72
CA LYS A 194 18.28 -28.69 -11.95
C LYS A 194 18.75 -27.54 -12.83
N ILE A 195 20.06 -27.34 -12.89
CA ILE A 195 20.69 -26.53 -13.94
C ILE A 195 20.87 -27.34 -15.23
N ILE A 196 20.75 -26.67 -16.38
CA ILE A 196 20.92 -27.24 -17.71
C ILE A 196 22.15 -26.57 -18.34
N VAL A 197 23.18 -27.37 -18.60
CA VAL A 197 24.40 -26.88 -19.24
C VAL A 197 24.51 -27.52 -20.63
N PRO A 198 24.49 -26.74 -21.73
CA PRO A 198 24.73 -27.28 -23.06
C PRO A 198 26.08 -28.01 -23.15
N ALA A 199 26.16 -29.08 -23.94
CA ALA A 199 27.38 -29.90 -24.03
C ALA A 199 28.61 -29.10 -24.50
N ASP A 200 28.39 -28.10 -25.35
CA ASP A 200 29.42 -27.18 -25.86
C ASP A 200 29.61 -25.93 -25.00
N ALA A 201 28.93 -25.86 -23.85
CA ALA A 201 29.11 -24.83 -22.83
C ALA A 201 29.95 -25.29 -21.63
N TYR A 202 30.33 -26.57 -21.62
CA TYR A 202 30.86 -27.30 -20.48
C TYR A 202 32.27 -27.83 -20.76
N GLY A 203 33.16 -27.75 -19.77
CA GLY A 203 34.48 -28.39 -19.80
C GLY A 203 35.02 -28.66 -18.40
N VAL A 204 36.02 -29.54 -18.27
CA VAL A 204 36.73 -29.78 -17.02
C VAL A 204 38.00 -28.94 -17.04
N CYS A 205 38.11 -27.95 -16.16
CA CYS A 205 39.25 -27.04 -16.10
C CYS A 205 40.41 -27.67 -15.31
N ALA A 206 40.09 -28.40 -14.25
CA ALA A 206 41.07 -29.07 -13.40
C ALA A 206 40.47 -30.32 -12.77
N ALA A 207 41.23 -31.42 -12.74
CA ALA A 207 40.87 -32.63 -12.03
C ALA A 207 42.12 -33.44 -11.65
N ASP A 208 42.12 -34.06 -10.47
CA ASP A 208 43.19 -34.97 -10.06
C ASP A 208 42.63 -36.19 -9.28
N PRO A 209 42.65 -37.41 -9.86
CA PRO A 209 43.05 -37.76 -11.22
C PRO A 209 41.98 -37.35 -12.24
N TRP A 210 42.34 -37.23 -13.52
CA TRP A 210 41.39 -36.92 -14.60
C TRP A 210 40.35 -38.05 -14.76
N PRO A 211 39.03 -37.81 -14.56
CA PRO A 211 38.07 -38.90 -14.56
C PRO A 211 37.80 -39.47 -15.96
N ARG A 212 37.62 -40.80 -16.05
CA ARG A 212 37.21 -41.49 -17.30
C ARG A 212 35.69 -41.43 -17.43
N GLY A 213 35.17 -40.75 -18.46
CA GLY A 213 33.73 -40.63 -18.71
C GLY A 213 33.04 -39.70 -17.73
N ILE A 214 33.12 -38.39 -17.97
CA ILE A 214 32.68 -37.37 -17.00
C ILE A 214 31.24 -36.97 -17.31
N LYS A 215 30.32 -37.38 -16.43
CA LYS A 215 29.01 -36.73 -16.27
C LYS A 215 29.04 -35.97 -14.95
N THR A 216 29.46 -34.71 -14.98
CA THR A 216 29.34 -33.84 -13.78
C THR A 216 28.16 -32.91 -13.98
N SER A 217 27.32 -32.81 -12.97
CA SER A 217 26.41 -31.68 -12.81
C SER A 217 26.64 -31.20 -11.38
N PRO A 218 27.01 -29.93 -11.16
CA PRO A 218 27.12 -29.44 -9.81
C PRO A 218 25.74 -29.59 -9.16
N GLU A 219 25.71 -30.14 -7.95
CA GLU A 219 24.49 -30.18 -7.15
C GLU A 219 24.25 -28.76 -6.65
N VAL A 220 23.20 -28.12 -7.18
CA VAL A 220 22.81 -26.76 -6.82
C VAL A 220 21.43 -26.83 -6.20
N ARG A 221 21.25 -26.19 -5.06
CA ARG A 221 19.95 -26.02 -4.43
C ARG A 221 19.64 -24.55 -4.27
N PHE A 222 18.38 -24.19 -4.46
CA PHE A 222 17.89 -22.81 -4.32
C PHE A 222 17.01 -22.66 -3.07
N GLY A 223 16.65 -21.41 -2.77
CA GLY A 223 15.74 -21.10 -1.66
C GLY A 223 16.33 -21.38 -0.28
N HIS A 224 15.59 -22.11 0.55
CA HIS A 224 15.93 -22.32 1.97
C HIS A 224 17.12 -23.28 2.16
N ASP A 225 17.26 -24.28 1.29
CA ASP A 225 18.29 -25.31 1.37
C ASP A 225 19.49 -24.98 0.46
N ARG A 226 19.75 -23.68 0.24
CA ARG A 226 20.72 -23.21 -0.75
C ARG A 226 22.14 -23.73 -0.51
N THR A 227 22.79 -24.19 -1.56
CA THR A 227 24.14 -24.80 -1.51
C THR A 227 25.28 -23.78 -1.41
N GLN A 228 25.06 -22.53 -1.82
CA GLN A 228 26.11 -21.49 -1.90
C GLN A 228 27.32 -21.92 -2.74
N THR A 229 27.05 -22.48 -3.91
CA THR A 229 28.05 -23.05 -4.82
C THR A 229 29.11 -22.00 -5.18
N PRO A 230 30.37 -22.16 -4.74
CA PRO A 230 31.40 -21.15 -4.93
C PRO A 230 31.88 -21.11 -6.38
N ILE A 231 32.15 -19.89 -6.87
CA ILE A 231 32.78 -19.65 -8.17
C ILE A 231 34.21 -19.20 -7.93
N LEU A 232 35.17 -20.02 -8.37
CA LEU A 232 36.59 -19.89 -8.00
C LEU A 232 37.29 -18.70 -8.66
N ASN A 233 36.86 -18.34 -9.86
CA ASN A 233 37.51 -17.33 -10.70
C ASN A 233 36.78 -15.97 -10.69
N ARG A 234 36.13 -15.62 -9.57
CA ARG A 234 35.43 -14.35 -9.38
C ARG A 234 35.82 -13.65 -8.06
N GLU A 235 36.02 -12.35 -8.14
CA GLU A 235 36.38 -11.52 -6.98
C GLU A 235 35.17 -11.06 -6.15
N ASP A 236 33.97 -11.01 -6.75
CA ASP A 236 32.74 -10.53 -6.09
C ASP A 236 32.16 -11.53 -5.07
N ARG A 237 32.75 -12.72 -4.95
CA ARG A 237 32.37 -13.81 -4.04
C ARG A 237 30.91 -14.24 -4.15
N LYS A 238 30.23 -13.91 -5.24
CA LYS A 238 28.87 -14.36 -5.50
C LYS A 238 28.86 -15.86 -5.77
N SER A 239 27.90 -16.56 -5.18
CA SER A 239 27.66 -17.96 -5.49
C SER A 239 26.96 -18.10 -6.84
N LEU A 240 26.92 -19.32 -7.38
CA LEU A 240 26.15 -19.60 -8.59
C LEU A 240 24.67 -19.23 -8.42
N GLU A 241 24.10 -19.52 -7.25
CA GLU A 241 22.72 -19.21 -6.89
C GLU A 241 22.48 -17.70 -6.89
N ASP A 242 23.42 -16.90 -6.36
CA ASP A 242 23.30 -15.44 -6.40
C ASP A 242 23.28 -14.91 -7.84
N LEU A 243 24.10 -15.47 -8.74
CA LEU A 243 24.09 -15.09 -10.16
C LEU A 243 22.77 -15.47 -10.85
N VAL A 244 22.20 -16.64 -10.53
CA VAL A 244 20.90 -17.08 -11.05
C VAL A 244 19.79 -16.17 -10.53
N ASP A 245 19.73 -15.89 -9.23
CA ASP A 245 18.72 -15.02 -8.63
C ASP A 245 18.77 -13.61 -9.23
N GLU A 246 19.97 -13.06 -9.46
CA GLU A 246 20.13 -11.76 -10.12
C GLU A 246 19.64 -11.78 -11.57
N ALA A 247 19.97 -12.84 -12.32
CA ALA A 247 19.51 -13.01 -13.70
C ALA A 247 17.99 -13.16 -13.76
N VAL A 248 17.40 -13.97 -12.88
CA VAL A 248 15.96 -14.16 -12.77
C VAL A 248 15.29 -12.85 -12.44
N ARG A 249 15.75 -12.11 -11.42
CA ARG A 249 15.17 -10.82 -11.03
C ARG A 249 15.18 -9.82 -12.18
N LYS A 250 16.29 -9.70 -12.91
CA LYS A 250 16.42 -8.80 -14.06
C LYS A 250 15.44 -9.16 -15.19
N ASN A 251 15.23 -10.45 -15.42
CA ASN A 251 14.38 -10.94 -16.49
C ASN A 251 12.89 -11.01 -16.10
N LEU A 252 12.58 -11.23 -14.82
CA LEU A 252 11.23 -11.52 -14.35
C LEU A 252 10.26 -10.38 -14.66
N GLU A 253 10.67 -9.12 -14.46
CA GLU A 253 9.86 -7.95 -14.82
C GLU A 253 9.43 -7.99 -16.30
N HIS A 254 10.36 -8.32 -17.21
CA HIS A 254 10.08 -8.46 -18.64
C HIS A 254 9.20 -9.66 -18.97
N VAL A 255 9.30 -10.74 -18.18
CA VAL A 255 8.48 -11.94 -18.32
C VAL A 255 7.03 -11.69 -17.87
N VAL A 256 6.83 -10.97 -16.75
CA VAL A 256 5.50 -10.76 -16.18
C VAL A 256 4.79 -9.51 -16.70
N ALA A 257 5.53 -8.50 -17.16
CA ALA A 257 4.95 -7.29 -17.76
C ALA A 257 3.91 -7.56 -18.86
N PRO A 258 4.16 -8.42 -19.87
CA PRO A 258 3.22 -8.68 -20.96
C PRO A 258 2.03 -9.58 -20.56
N LEU A 259 2.05 -10.20 -19.38
CA LEU A 259 0.94 -11.05 -18.95
C LEU A 259 -0.35 -10.24 -18.85
N LYS A 260 -1.49 -10.89 -19.11
CA LYS A 260 -2.80 -10.26 -18.90
C LYS A 260 -3.33 -10.64 -17.50
N VAL A 261 -4.46 -10.06 -17.13
CA VAL A 261 -5.29 -10.59 -16.06
C VAL A 261 -5.60 -12.06 -16.36
N ILE A 262 -5.43 -12.93 -15.38
CA ILE A 262 -5.62 -14.39 -15.49
C ILE A 262 -6.96 -14.81 -14.86
N GLY A 263 -7.36 -16.07 -15.06
CA GLY A 263 -8.54 -16.63 -14.37
C GLY A 263 -9.86 -15.91 -14.63
N GLY A 264 -10.01 -15.24 -15.79
CA GLY A 264 -11.19 -14.45 -16.10
C GLY A 264 -11.34 -13.15 -15.29
N GLY A 265 -10.34 -12.78 -14.49
CA GLY A 265 -10.39 -11.61 -13.59
C GLY A 265 -10.76 -11.95 -12.16
N ASP A 266 -11.10 -13.20 -11.86
CA ASP A 266 -11.37 -13.62 -10.51
C ASP A 266 -10.07 -13.78 -9.70
N ASP A 267 -10.24 -13.79 -8.38
CA ASP A 267 -9.18 -14.14 -7.45
C ASP A 267 -8.67 -15.55 -7.77
N CYS A 268 -7.36 -15.68 -7.99
CA CYS A 268 -6.77 -16.96 -8.33
C CYS A 268 -5.27 -17.00 -8.03
N VAL A 269 -4.72 -18.21 -8.04
CA VAL A 269 -3.27 -18.44 -8.03
C VAL A 269 -2.91 -19.11 -9.36
N GLY A 270 -2.09 -18.42 -10.16
CA GLY A 270 -1.49 -18.98 -11.36
C GLY A 270 -0.07 -19.45 -11.10
N HIS A 271 0.39 -20.43 -11.87
CA HIS A 271 1.82 -20.63 -12.06
C HIS A 271 2.16 -20.97 -13.51
N PHE A 272 3.39 -20.66 -13.91
CA PHE A 272 3.97 -21.09 -15.18
C PHE A 272 5.48 -21.27 -15.01
N THR A 273 6.10 -21.98 -15.94
CA THR A 273 7.56 -22.13 -15.99
C THR A 273 8.14 -21.32 -17.15
N PHE A 274 9.25 -20.63 -16.93
CA PHE A 274 10.09 -20.11 -18.01
C PHE A 274 11.54 -20.59 -17.84
N ARG A 275 12.31 -20.52 -18.93
CA ARG A 275 13.74 -20.82 -18.89
C ARG A 275 14.54 -19.52 -18.77
N CYS A 276 15.32 -19.41 -17.71
CA CYS A 276 16.26 -18.32 -17.51
C CYS A 276 17.64 -18.74 -18.03
N ASP A 277 18.13 -18.04 -19.05
CA ASP A 277 19.44 -18.32 -19.65
C ASP A 277 20.50 -17.35 -19.11
N LEU A 278 21.62 -17.90 -18.66
CA LEU A 278 22.80 -17.16 -18.22
C LEU A 278 23.95 -17.41 -19.19
N LYS A 279 24.57 -16.33 -19.66
CA LYS A 279 25.77 -16.36 -20.49
C LYS A 279 26.88 -15.60 -19.79
N PHE A 280 28.05 -16.20 -19.69
CA PHE A 280 29.21 -15.63 -19.03
C PHE A 280 30.24 -15.21 -20.07
N VAL A 281 30.69 -13.96 -20.02
CA VAL A 281 31.72 -13.43 -20.93
C VAL A 281 33.02 -14.22 -20.76
N ASN A 282 33.41 -14.44 -19.50
CA ASN A 282 34.47 -15.36 -19.12
C ASN A 282 33.80 -16.58 -18.48
N PRO A 283 34.09 -17.82 -18.92
CA PRO A 283 33.55 -19.02 -18.31
C PRO A 283 33.77 -19.04 -16.79
N ILE A 284 32.74 -19.40 -16.03
CA ILE A 284 32.86 -19.51 -14.58
C ILE A 284 33.45 -20.87 -14.19
N GLU A 285 34.29 -20.86 -13.16
CA GLU A 285 34.91 -22.07 -12.61
C GLU A 285 34.21 -22.49 -11.32
N ILE A 286 33.62 -23.68 -11.33
CA ILE A 286 32.87 -24.22 -10.19
C ILE A 286 33.61 -25.43 -9.64
N GLN A 287 33.82 -25.44 -8.32
CA GLN A 287 34.25 -26.64 -7.61
C GLN A 287 33.05 -27.60 -7.50
N GLU A 288 32.99 -28.63 -8.35
CA GLU A 288 31.87 -29.58 -8.34
C GLU A 288 31.97 -30.57 -7.18
N ARG A 289 33.17 -31.05 -6.86
CA ARG A 289 33.46 -31.86 -5.67
C ARG A 289 34.91 -31.70 -5.25
N THR A 290 35.22 -31.96 -3.99
CA THR A 290 36.58 -31.82 -3.45
C THR A 290 37.38 -33.12 -3.44
N THR A 291 36.74 -34.28 -3.59
CA THR A 291 37.40 -35.59 -3.45
C THR A 291 36.83 -36.63 -4.42
N PRO A 292 37.60 -37.06 -5.46
CA PRO A 292 38.77 -36.35 -6.00
C PRO A 292 38.35 -34.98 -6.54
N PRO A 293 39.19 -33.93 -6.42
CA PRO A 293 38.82 -32.57 -6.80
C PRO A 293 38.51 -32.50 -8.29
N VAL A 294 37.36 -31.93 -8.63
CA VAL A 294 36.97 -31.61 -10.01
C VAL A 294 36.44 -30.18 -10.07
N VAL A 295 37.05 -29.40 -10.95
CA VAL A 295 36.64 -28.04 -11.30
C VAL A 295 36.11 -28.04 -12.72
N ILE A 296 34.90 -27.52 -12.88
CA ILE A 296 34.21 -27.42 -14.16
C ILE A 296 34.10 -25.97 -14.62
N CYS A 297 34.20 -25.78 -15.93
CA CYS A 297 34.12 -24.50 -16.61
C CYS A 297 32.78 -24.43 -17.32
N ILE A 298 32.00 -23.39 -17.03
CA ILE A 298 30.69 -23.18 -17.63
C ILE A 298 30.66 -21.80 -18.31
N SER A 299 30.52 -21.76 -19.64
CA SER A 299 30.36 -20.50 -20.39
C SER A 299 28.91 -20.02 -20.46
N ARG A 300 27.95 -20.94 -20.29
CA ARG A 300 26.52 -20.63 -20.23
C ARG A 300 25.73 -21.78 -19.60
N LEU A 301 24.62 -21.44 -18.99
CA LEU A 301 23.68 -22.40 -18.42
C LEU A 301 22.26 -21.87 -18.53
N SER A 302 21.30 -22.75 -18.31
CA SER A 302 19.89 -22.41 -18.20
C SER A 302 19.32 -23.01 -16.93
N VAL A 303 18.39 -22.31 -16.29
CA VAL A 303 17.63 -22.81 -15.14
C VAL A 303 16.15 -22.64 -15.45
N ASN A 304 15.34 -23.67 -15.19
CA ASN A 304 13.90 -23.52 -15.27
C ASN A 304 13.43 -22.77 -14.02
N VAL A 305 12.51 -21.83 -14.17
CA VAL A 305 12.04 -20.98 -13.09
C VAL A 305 10.53 -21.03 -13.08
N ALA A 306 9.99 -21.53 -11.97
CA ALA A 306 8.56 -21.48 -11.70
C ALA A 306 8.22 -20.09 -11.19
N VAL A 307 7.22 -19.46 -11.81
CA VAL A 307 6.67 -18.18 -11.38
C VAL A 307 5.29 -18.43 -10.83
N ARG A 308 5.07 -17.99 -9.60
CA ARG A 308 3.76 -17.94 -8.95
C ARG A 308 3.16 -16.55 -9.15
N ILE A 309 1.90 -16.51 -9.55
CA ILE A 309 1.11 -15.28 -9.70
C ILE A 309 -0.07 -15.37 -8.75
N GLU A 310 -0.10 -14.55 -7.70
CA GLU A 310 -1.28 -14.39 -6.86
C GLU A 310 -2.06 -13.18 -7.34
N GLN A 311 -3.22 -13.44 -7.93
CA GLN A 311 -4.10 -12.40 -8.43
C GLN A 311 -5.19 -12.09 -7.40
N ARG A 312 -5.34 -10.81 -7.07
CA ARG A 312 -6.45 -10.29 -6.27
C ARG A 312 -7.17 -9.17 -7.00
N ARG A 313 -8.48 -9.28 -7.08
CA ARG A 313 -9.35 -8.23 -7.59
C ARG A 313 -9.76 -7.31 -6.45
N PHE A 314 -9.43 -6.04 -6.60
CA PHE A 314 -9.87 -4.96 -5.75
C PHE A 314 -10.88 -4.14 -6.52
N ARG A 315 -12.12 -4.12 -6.04
CA ARG A 315 -13.10 -3.20 -6.57
C ARG A 315 -13.12 -1.95 -5.73
N ARG A 316 -12.76 -0.82 -6.33
CA ARG A 316 -13.03 0.47 -5.72
C ARG A 316 -14.42 0.90 -6.10
N LEU A 317 -15.21 1.17 -5.07
CA LEU A 317 -16.57 1.62 -5.23
C LEU A 317 -16.55 3.03 -5.77
N SER A 318 -17.35 3.28 -6.80
CA SER A 318 -17.76 4.65 -7.07
C SER A 318 -18.56 5.15 -5.89
N PRO A 319 -18.68 6.47 -5.73
CA PRO A 319 -19.48 6.97 -4.64
C PRO A 319 -20.97 6.58 -4.77
N ARG A 320 -21.45 6.33 -5.99
CA ARG A 320 -22.80 5.78 -6.26
C ARG A 320 -23.05 4.39 -5.66
N GLU A 321 -21.99 3.68 -5.30
CA GLU A 321 -22.04 2.34 -4.71
C GLU A 321 -21.68 2.34 -3.22
N LEU A 322 -21.29 3.49 -2.65
CA LEU A 322 -20.96 3.61 -1.23
C LEU A 322 -22.24 3.67 -0.38
N GLY A 323 -22.17 3.09 0.82
CA GLY A 323 -23.20 3.22 1.84
C GLY A 323 -23.30 4.64 2.39
N SER A 324 -22.19 5.36 2.49
CA SER A 324 -22.16 6.81 2.79
C SER A 324 -20.82 7.42 2.39
N CYS A 325 -20.79 8.73 2.14
CA CYS A 325 -19.57 9.46 1.80
C CYS A 325 -19.68 10.94 2.18
N VAL A 326 -18.67 11.46 2.87
CA VAL A 326 -18.57 12.85 3.31
C VAL A 326 -17.19 13.40 3.04
N ILE A 327 -17.06 14.72 2.96
CA ILE A 327 -15.78 15.41 2.94
C ILE A 327 -15.53 16.04 4.30
N VAL A 328 -14.37 15.73 4.87
CA VAL A 328 -13.84 16.37 6.08
C VAL A 328 -12.66 17.25 5.65
N GLU A 329 -12.82 18.57 5.77
CA GLU A 329 -11.78 19.54 5.44
C GLU A 329 -11.07 20.03 6.68
N ASP A 330 -9.74 19.87 6.73
CA ASP A 330 -8.91 20.54 7.71
C ASP A 330 -8.76 22.02 7.33
N CYS A 331 -9.44 22.89 8.06
CA CYS A 331 -9.47 24.32 7.80
C CYS A 331 -8.17 25.04 8.20
N ILE A 332 -7.25 24.34 8.86
CA ILE A 332 -5.94 24.86 9.28
C ILE A 332 -4.88 24.51 8.24
N SER A 333 -4.84 23.26 7.78
CA SER A 333 -3.85 22.78 6.80
C SER A 333 -4.33 22.83 5.34
N ASN A 334 -5.64 23.08 5.11
CA ASN A 334 -6.32 22.98 3.82
C ASN A 334 -6.27 21.57 3.19
N ARG A 335 -6.03 20.53 4.00
CA ARG A 335 -6.16 19.14 3.56
C ARG A 335 -7.64 18.74 3.51
N LYS A 336 -7.98 17.85 2.59
CA LYS A 336 -9.32 17.29 2.46
C LYS A 336 -9.25 15.79 2.57
N PHE A 337 -10.18 15.22 3.32
CA PHE A 337 -10.33 13.78 3.48
C PHE A 337 -11.69 13.37 2.95
N GLN A 338 -11.71 12.34 2.12
CA GLN A 338 -12.92 11.59 1.85
C GLN A 338 -13.09 10.58 3.00
N VAL A 339 -14.22 10.67 3.70
CA VAL A 339 -14.57 9.72 4.76
C VAL A 339 -15.80 8.95 4.30
N SER A 340 -15.64 7.66 4.07
CA SER A 340 -16.67 6.85 3.40
C SER A 340 -16.88 5.50 4.05
N GLN A 341 -18.10 5.00 3.91
CA GLN A 341 -18.52 3.68 4.36
C GLN A 341 -18.84 2.82 3.12
N PRO A 342 -18.12 1.68 2.91
CA PRO A 342 -18.35 0.84 1.73
C PRO A 342 -19.79 0.32 1.64
N THR A 343 -20.32 -0.19 2.74
CA THR A 343 -21.72 -0.64 2.87
C THR A 343 -22.31 -0.11 4.19
N PRO A 344 -23.63 0.09 4.30
CA PRO A 344 -24.25 0.50 5.56
C PRO A 344 -23.85 -0.43 6.72
N GLY A 345 -23.35 0.14 7.81
CA GLY A 345 -22.84 -0.58 8.98
C GLY A 345 -21.38 -1.02 8.92
N ALA A 346 -20.68 -0.85 7.79
CA ALA A 346 -19.24 -1.11 7.71
C ALA A 346 -18.41 -0.01 8.40
N THR A 347 -17.13 -0.26 8.63
CA THR A 347 -16.19 0.73 9.15
C THR A 347 -15.97 1.88 8.18
N PHE A 348 -15.85 3.10 8.73
CA PHE A 348 -15.46 4.28 7.96
C PHE A 348 -13.98 4.22 7.56
N VAL A 349 -13.71 4.56 6.31
CA VAL A 349 -12.36 4.68 5.77
C VAL A 349 -12.06 6.15 5.50
N TRP A 350 -10.94 6.62 6.05
CA TRP A 350 -10.40 7.96 5.78
C TRP A 350 -9.42 7.90 4.61
N MET A 351 -9.61 8.74 3.60
CA MET A 351 -8.73 8.85 2.44
C MET A 351 -8.30 10.30 2.22
N ASP A 352 -7.00 10.56 2.24
CA ASP A 352 -6.44 11.89 1.90
C ASP A 352 -6.56 12.16 0.39
N MET A 353 -7.19 13.28 0.04
CA MET A 353 -7.45 13.67 -1.34
C MET A 353 -6.23 14.29 -2.05
N LEU A 354 -5.17 14.69 -1.34
CA LEU A 354 -3.91 15.15 -1.94
C LEU A 354 -3.06 13.99 -2.48
N GLN A 355 -3.21 12.80 -1.90
CA GLN A 355 -2.54 11.58 -2.32
C GLN A 355 -3.56 10.44 -2.37
N PRO A 356 -4.55 10.49 -3.29
CA PRO A 356 -5.42 9.34 -3.50
C PRO A 356 -4.50 8.15 -3.78
N PRO A 357 -4.63 7.03 -3.05
CA PRO A 357 -3.55 6.07 -2.82
C PRO A 357 -2.92 5.49 -4.09
N LEU A 358 -3.57 5.66 -5.25
CA LEU A 358 -3.15 5.09 -6.51
C LEU A 358 -3.44 5.94 -7.78
N LYS A 359 -3.86 7.21 -7.71
CA LYS A 359 -4.30 7.96 -8.91
C LYS A 359 -3.21 8.06 -9.99
N ASP A 360 -1.97 8.33 -9.60
CA ASP A 360 -0.84 8.45 -10.53
C ASP A 360 -0.07 7.14 -10.72
N GLN A 361 -0.56 6.04 -10.14
CA GLN A 361 0.18 4.78 -9.98
C GLN A 361 -0.56 3.59 -10.58
N LEU A 362 -1.83 3.77 -10.92
CA LEU A 362 -2.60 2.79 -11.66
C LEU A 362 -2.26 2.92 -13.15
N PRO A 363 -1.70 1.87 -13.76
CA PRO A 363 -1.59 1.83 -15.21
C PRO A 363 -3.00 1.82 -15.83
N ALA A 364 -3.10 2.32 -17.06
CA ALA A 364 -4.37 2.47 -17.78
C ALA A 364 -5.17 1.16 -17.94
N ASN A 365 -4.55 0.00 -17.72
CA ASN A 365 -5.16 -1.32 -17.78
C ASN A 365 -5.67 -1.83 -16.41
N SER A 366 -5.63 -0.99 -15.36
CA SER A 366 -6.04 -1.32 -13.99
C SER A 366 -5.39 -2.59 -13.43
N ARG A 367 -4.14 -2.87 -13.83
CA ARG A 367 -3.39 -4.04 -13.40
C ARG A 367 -2.09 -3.61 -12.72
N LEU A 368 -2.00 -3.82 -11.42
CA LEU A 368 -0.77 -3.59 -10.66
C LEU A 368 0.03 -4.89 -10.59
N VAL A 369 1.27 -4.88 -11.07
CA VAL A 369 2.17 -6.02 -10.96
C VAL A 369 3.22 -5.72 -9.91
N VAL A 370 3.36 -6.61 -8.93
CA VAL A 370 4.37 -6.51 -7.88
C VAL A 370 5.25 -7.74 -7.97
N VAL A 371 6.56 -7.55 -8.11
CA VAL A 371 7.52 -8.66 -8.06
C VAL A 371 8.11 -8.71 -6.66
N SER A 372 7.85 -9.79 -5.92
CA SER A 372 8.45 -10.02 -4.61
C SER A 372 9.66 -10.95 -4.73
N GLN A 373 10.66 -10.67 -3.89
CA GLN A 373 11.88 -11.47 -3.79
C GLN A 373 11.75 -12.66 -2.81
N GLU A 374 10.61 -12.80 -2.13
CA GLU A 374 10.44 -13.96 -1.26
C GLU A 374 10.26 -15.24 -2.08
N PRO A 375 11.16 -16.24 -1.92
CA PRO A 375 11.03 -17.50 -2.63
C PRO A 375 9.84 -18.28 -2.09
N PHE A 376 9.22 -19.08 -2.94
CA PHE A 376 8.18 -20.04 -2.56
C PHE A 376 8.65 -21.47 -2.84
N ARG A 377 7.94 -22.45 -2.27
CA ARG A 377 8.16 -23.87 -2.52
C ARG A 377 7.36 -24.33 -3.73
N ALA A 378 8.03 -24.74 -4.80
CA ALA A 378 7.38 -25.11 -6.06
C ALA A 378 6.39 -26.28 -5.91
N GLU A 379 6.58 -27.12 -4.90
CA GLU A 379 5.76 -28.31 -4.61
C GLU A 379 4.32 -27.97 -4.20
N CYS A 380 4.02 -26.69 -3.93
CA CYS A 380 2.63 -26.26 -3.76
C CYS A 380 1.81 -26.36 -5.06
N PHE A 381 2.46 -26.50 -6.21
CA PHE A 381 1.82 -26.72 -7.50
C PHE A 381 2.01 -28.16 -7.98
N LYS A 382 1.06 -28.63 -8.80
CA LYS A 382 1.18 -29.92 -9.50
C LYS A 382 2.04 -29.73 -10.73
N ALA A 383 3.11 -30.52 -10.85
CA ALA A 383 4.06 -30.50 -11.97
C ALA A 383 4.58 -29.08 -12.28
N PRO A 384 5.20 -28.39 -11.30
CA PRO A 384 5.55 -26.97 -11.40
C PRO A 384 6.53 -26.64 -12.52
N TRP A 385 7.25 -27.64 -13.03
CA TRP A 385 8.32 -27.52 -14.03
C TRP A 385 7.90 -27.94 -15.45
N SER A 386 6.63 -28.28 -15.68
CA SER A 386 6.13 -28.73 -17.00
C SER A 386 5.21 -27.72 -17.68
N THR A 387 5.11 -26.50 -17.17
CA THR A 387 4.13 -25.48 -17.59
C THR A 387 4.75 -24.41 -18.48
N PHE A 388 5.59 -24.82 -19.43
CA PHE A 388 6.22 -23.91 -20.37
C PHE A 388 5.19 -23.32 -21.33
N GLY A 389 5.14 -21.99 -21.41
CA GLY A 389 4.24 -21.28 -22.33
C GLY A 389 2.76 -21.31 -21.96
N GLN A 390 2.39 -21.90 -20.82
CA GLN A 390 1.01 -21.98 -20.34
C GLN A 390 0.93 -21.64 -18.86
N ILE A 391 -0.03 -20.79 -18.50
CA ILE A 391 -0.37 -20.52 -17.10
C ILE A 391 -1.40 -21.54 -16.64
N VAL A 392 -1.09 -22.28 -15.59
CA VAL A 392 -2.04 -23.17 -14.91
C VAL A 392 -2.65 -22.42 -13.73
N ILE A 393 -3.98 -22.39 -13.68
CA ILE A 393 -4.74 -21.58 -12.72
C ILE A 393 -5.37 -22.49 -11.67
N TYR A 394 -5.31 -22.03 -10.42
CA TYR A 394 -5.84 -22.67 -9.22
C TYR A 394 -6.77 -21.70 -8.51
N LYS A 395 -7.77 -22.24 -7.80
CA LYS A 395 -8.58 -21.44 -6.89
C LYS A 395 -7.72 -20.98 -5.69
N PRO A 396 -7.94 -19.78 -5.12
CA PRO A 396 -7.12 -19.25 -4.04
C PRO A 396 -6.99 -20.15 -2.82
N GLU A 397 -8.05 -20.87 -2.48
CA GLU A 397 -8.13 -21.75 -1.31
C GLU A 397 -7.36 -23.08 -1.48
N THR A 398 -6.97 -23.44 -2.71
CA THR A 398 -6.28 -24.72 -2.96
C THR A 398 -4.76 -24.61 -2.89
N VAL A 399 -4.21 -23.39 -2.81
CA VAL A 399 -2.77 -23.12 -2.70
C VAL A 399 -2.53 -22.17 -1.52
N PRO A 400 -1.68 -22.54 -0.54
CA PRO A 400 -1.40 -21.69 0.62
C PRO A 400 -0.91 -20.30 0.20
N HIS A 401 -1.44 -19.23 0.81
CA HIS A 401 -1.04 -17.85 0.53
C HIS A 401 0.46 -17.62 0.76
N SER A 402 1.09 -16.79 -0.06
CA SER A 402 2.46 -16.37 0.23
C SER A 402 2.50 -15.36 1.37
N ASN A 403 3.59 -15.34 2.12
CA ASN A 403 3.86 -14.30 3.12
C ASN A 403 3.88 -12.90 2.46
N SER A 404 4.39 -12.82 1.23
CA SER A 404 4.39 -11.59 0.44
C SER A 404 2.99 -11.08 0.15
N LEU A 405 2.02 -11.97 -0.13
CA LEU A 405 0.63 -11.57 -0.31
C LEU A 405 0.08 -11.00 0.99
N THR A 406 0.26 -11.70 2.11
CA THR A 406 -0.20 -11.23 3.43
C THR A 406 0.37 -9.85 3.76
N LYS A 407 1.68 -9.65 3.59
CA LYS A 407 2.34 -8.36 3.82
C LYS A 407 1.83 -7.27 2.88
N THR A 408 1.64 -7.60 1.59
CA THR A 408 1.11 -6.65 0.60
C THR A 408 -0.32 -6.25 0.93
N LEU A 409 -1.17 -7.20 1.31
CA LEU A 409 -2.55 -6.93 1.71
C LEU A 409 -2.62 -6.11 3.00
N GLN A 410 -1.78 -6.40 4.00
CA GLN A 410 -1.68 -5.58 5.21
C GLN A 410 -1.24 -4.14 4.89
N ALA A 411 -0.26 -3.98 4.00
CA ALA A 411 0.18 -2.66 3.56
C ALA A 411 -0.91 -1.91 2.78
N LEU A 412 -1.78 -2.62 2.05
CA LEU A 412 -2.92 -2.05 1.33
C LEU A 412 -4.13 -1.79 2.24
N ALA A 413 -4.32 -2.56 3.31
CA ALA A 413 -5.43 -2.38 4.25
C ALA A 413 -5.38 -1.04 5.01
N GLY A 414 -4.21 -0.39 5.05
CA GLY A 414 -4.04 0.97 5.55
C GLY A 414 -4.40 2.08 4.55
N TYR A 415 -4.95 1.76 3.37
CA TYR A 415 -5.25 2.70 2.28
C TYR A 415 -6.65 2.58 1.70
#